data_AF-A0A1Q6DPL8-F1
#
_entry.id   AF-A0A1Q6DPL8-F1
#
_cell.length_a   1.000
_cell.length_b   1.000
_cell.length_c   1.000
_cell.angle_alpha   90.00
_cell.angle_beta   90.00
_cell.angle_gamma   90.00
#
_symmetry.space_group_name_H-M   'P 1'
#
loop_
_entity.id
_entity.type
_entity.pdbx_description
1 polymer ?
#
loop_
_entity_poly.entity_id
_entity_poly.type
_entity_poly.pdbx_seq_one_letter_code
_entity_poly.pdbx_strand_id
1 'polypeptide(L)'
;MACWGIGLEILQALKADQRISIVLVLSRPPCADDPWAGRVTERAIELGIPTISFINMNVNDLLKTLDGRSVDLLLVHAYPYKLPREVFSRPPLGTINIHPSLLPRYRGPQPTREVLADGGKETGLTAHFMDEDYDTGDIIHQERIPVFAADTVESVIERLKTVVPALMQETVSRLLDPRFNPLPQGGMLSKAGVSEQTIL
;
A
#
# COMPACT_ATOMS: atom_id res chain seq x y z
N MET A 1 -3.96 5.44 12.30
CA MET A 1 -2.91 5.01 11.36
C MET A 1 -2.17 6.25 10.90
N ALA A 2 -0.86 6.33 11.06
CA ALA A 2 -0.04 7.46 10.61
C ALA A 2 0.66 7.06 9.30
N CYS A 3 -0.05 7.14 8.18
CA CYS A 3 0.53 6.97 6.84
C CYS A 3 0.52 8.30 6.08
N TRP A 4 0.60 9.39 6.86
CA TRP A 4 0.47 10.80 6.49
C TRP A 4 1.08 11.11 5.13
N GLY A 5 0.24 11.22 4.10
CA GLY A 5 0.64 11.64 2.76
C GLY A 5 1.22 10.56 1.82
N ILE A 6 1.51 9.34 2.28
CA ILE A 6 2.02 8.27 1.37
C ILE A 6 1.00 7.99 0.25
N GLY A 7 -0.30 7.93 0.58
CA GLY A 7 -1.37 7.78 -0.42
C GLY A 7 -1.40 8.88 -1.49
N LEU A 8 -0.96 10.11 -1.15
CA LEU A 8 -0.87 11.21 -2.10
C LEU A 8 0.27 10.97 -3.09
N GLU A 9 1.44 10.56 -2.59
CA GLU A 9 2.59 10.19 -3.43
C GLU A 9 2.26 9.01 -4.34
N ILE A 10 1.52 8.01 -3.84
CA ILE A 10 1.07 6.87 -4.65
C ILE A 10 0.19 7.36 -5.81
N LEU A 11 -0.80 8.21 -5.53
CA LEU A 11 -1.67 8.76 -6.57
C LEU A 11 -0.88 9.53 -7.64
N GLN A 12 0.10 10.33 -7.21
CA GLN A 12 0.95 11.10 -8.11
C GLN A 12 1.84 10.19 -8.97
N ALA A 13 2.47 9.18 -8.37
CA ALA A 13 3.30 8.20 -9.08
C ALA A 13 2.49 7.42 -10.12
N LEU A 14 1.29 6.95 -9.75
CA LEU A 14 0.38 6.27 -10.69
C LEU A 14 -0.05 7.19 -11.84
N LYS A 15 -0.35 8.47 -11.56
CA LYS A 15 -0.80 9.42 -12.58
C LYS A 15 0.30 9.78 -13.57
N ALA A 16 1.56 9.73 -13.14
CA ALA A 16 2.73 10.00 -13.98
C ALA A 16 3.05 8.83 -14.92
N ASP A 17 2.74 7.59 -14.52
CA ASP A 17 2.98 6.40 -15.33
C ASP A 17 1.99 6.29 -16.50
N GLN A 18 2.49 6.41 -17.72
CA GLN A 18 1.67 6.36 -18.95
C GLN A 18 1.05 4.98 -19.23
N ARG A 19 1.50 3.94 -18.52
CA ARG A 19 0.94 2.58 -18.62
C ARG A 19 -0.33 2.44 -17.78
N ILE A 20 -0.63 3.39 -16.90
CA ILE A 20 -1.74 3.34 -15.96
C ILE A 20 -2.82 4.35 -16.33
N SER A 21 -4.06 3.88 -16.36
CA SER A 21 -5.26 4.72 -16.40
C SER A 21 -5.99 4.61 -15.06
N ILE A 22 -6.09 5.70 -14.32
CA ILE A 22 -6.82 5.74 -13.05
C ILE A 22 -8.30 6.01 -13.34
N VAL A 23 -9.11 4.96 -13.28
CA VAL A 23 -10.55 5.05 -13.60
C VAL A 23 -11.41 5.51 -12.43
N LEU A 24 -10.91 5.40 -11.19
CA LEU A 24 -11.61 5.79 -9.98
C LEU A 24 -10.65 5.91 -8.79
N VAL A 25 -10.88 6.90 -7.93
CA VAL A 25 -10.29 6.96 -6.58
C VAL A 25 -11.38 6.82 -5.52
N LEU A 26 -11.18 5.85 -4.62
CA LEU A 26 -11.97 5.70 -3.40
C LEU A 26 -11.13 6.20 -2.23
N SER A 27 -11.58 7.24 -1.53
CA SER A 27 -10.85 7.77 -0.37
C SER A 27 -11.82 8.36 0.65
N ARG A 28 -11.37 8.49 1.90
CA ARG A 28 -12.14 9.14 2.95
C ARG A 28 -12.30 10.66 2.68
N PRO A 29 -13.43 11.27 3.06
CA PRO A 29 -13.56 12.73 3.03
C PRO A 29 -12.62 13.38 4.06
N PRO A 30 -12.35 14.70 3.94
CA PRO A 30 -11.72 15.47 5.00
C PRO A 30 -12.47 15.31 6.34
N CYS A 31 -11.73 15.30 7.45
CA CYS A 31 -12.33 15.33 8.79
C CYS A 31 -11.44 16.11 9.76
N ALA A 32 -12.03 16.64 10.83
CA ALA A 32 -11.33 17.50 11.78
C ALA A 32 -10.18 16.80 12.53
N ASP A 33 -10.33 15.50 12.81
CA ASP A 33 -9.39 14.76 13.68
C ASP A 33 -8.20 14.13 12.94
N ASP A 34 -8.10 14.35 11.63
CA ASP A 34 -6.99 13.85 10.80
C ASP A 34 -6.72 14.84 9.66
N PRO A 35 -5.66 15.66 9.75
CA PRO A 35 -5.36 16.69 8.76
C PRO A 35 -4.98 16.12 7.38
N TRP A 36 -4.72 14.81 7.29
CA TRP A 36 -4.42 14.13 6.03
C TRP A 36 -5.65 13.49 5.39
N ALA A 37 -6.76 13.40 6.13
CA ALA A 37 -8.02 12.92 5.58
C ALA A 37 -8.46 13.80 4.39
N GLY A 38 -8.92 13.17 3.32
CA GLY A 38 -9.40 13.89 2.14
C GLY A 38 -8.32 14.46 1.22
N ARG A 39 -7.03 14.49 1.60
CA ARG A 39 -5.97 15.02 0.71
C ARG A 39 -5.86 14.25 -0.61
N VAL A 40 -6.02 12.92 -0.58
CA VAL A 40 -6.07 12.08 -1.79
C VAL A 40 -7.32 12.39 -2.62
N THR A 41 -8.47 12.57 -1.96
CA THR A 41 -9.73 12.96 -2.60
C THR A 41 -9.62 14.28 -3.33
N GLU A 42 -9.13 15.33 -2.66
CA GLU A 42 -8.95 16.66 -3.23
C GLU A 42 -8.00 16.61 -4.42
N ARG A 43 -6.86 15.92 -4.26
CA ARG A 43 -5.90 15.79 -5.36
C ARG A 43 -6.46 15.03 -6.56
N ALA A 44 -7.23 13.97 -6.33
CA ALA A 44 -7.85 13.22 -7.41
C ALA A 44 -8.85 14.08 -8.20
N ILE A 45 -9.64 14.91 -7.50
CA ILE A 45 -10.57 15.87 -8.11
C ILE A 45 -9.80 16.92 -8.94
N GLU A 46 -8.73 17.49 -8.41
CA GLU A 46 -7.87 18.46 -9.14
C GLU A 46 -7.29 17.87 -10.42
N LEU A 47 -6.96 16.58 -10.40
CA LEU A 47 -6.43 15.84 -11.55
C LEU A 47 -7.54 15.39 -12.54
N GLY A 48 -8.80 15.70 -12.27
CA GLY A 48 -9.95 15.31 -13.10
C GLY A 48 -10.28 13.82 -13.03
N ILE A 49 -9.85 13.12 -11.97
CA ILE A 49 -10.08 11.69 -11.78
C ILE A 49 -11.43 11.48 -11.09
N PRO A 50 -12.31 10.60 -11.61
CA PRO A 50 -13.54 10.23 -10.92
C PRO A 50 -13.24 9.80 -9.49
N THR A 51 -13.95 10.37 -8.52
CA THR A 51 -13.65 10.16 -7.10
C THR A 51 -14.94 9.93 -6.31
N ILE A 52 -14.93 8.96 -5.41
CA ILE A 52 -16.00 8.72 -4.44
C ILE A 52 -15.41 8.87 -3.04
N SER A 53 -15.99 9.79 -2.27
CA SER A 53 -15.68 9.95 -0.85
C SER A 53 -16.56 9.04 -0.01
N PHE A 54 -15.97 8.31 0.94
CA PHE A 54 -16.73 7.40 1.80
C PHE A 54 -16.08 7.22 3.17
N ILE A 55 -16.89 6.94 4.19
CA ILE A 55 -16.41 6.61 5.55
C ILE A 55 -16.34 5.09 5.74
N ASN A 56 -17.39 4.40 5.26
CA ASN A 56 -17.47 2.95 5.23
C ASN A 56 -18.32 2.57 4.00
N MET A 57 -17.89 1.55 3.28
CA MET A 57 -18.64 0.96 2.16
C MET A 57 -18.85 -0.50 2.46
N ASN A 58 -20.09 -0.95 2.34
CA ASN A 58 -20.38 -2.37 2.41
C ASN A 58 -19.86 -3.07 1.13
N VAL A 59 -19.79 -4.40 1.21
CA VAL A 59 -19.29 -5.27 0.14
C VAL A 59 -20.05 -5.05 -1.18
N ASN A 60 -21.39 -4.97 -1.13
CA ASN A 60 -22.21 -4.81 -2.33
C ASN A 60 -21.93 -3.50 -3.05
N ASP A 61 -21.68 -2.42 -2.32
CA ASP A 61 -21.36 -1.11 -2.91
C ASP A 61 -19.95 -1.08 -3.49
N LEU A 62 -18.98 -1.78 -2.86
CA LEU A 62 -17.65 -1.99 -3.45
C LEU A 62 -17.75 -2.79 -4.76
N LEU A 63 -18.50 -3.89 -4.77
CA LEU A 63 -18.69 -4.73 -5.95
C LEU A 63 -19.35 -3.95 -7.11
N LYS A 64 -20.44 -3.22 -6.84
CA LYS A 64 -21.08 -2.35 -7.85
C LYS A 64 -20.12 -1.31 -8.42
N THR A 65 -19.24 -0.79 -7.57
CA THR A 65 -18.23 0.19 -7.97
C THR A 65 -17.20 -0.42 -8.93
N LEU A 66 -16.82 -1.68 -8.71
CA LEU A 66 -15.92 -2.42 -9.59
C LEU A 66 -16.63 -2.87 -10.88
N ASP A 67 -17.81 -3.48 -10.79
CA ASP A 67 -18.52 -4.10 -11.93
C ASP A 67 -18.92 -3.11 -13.04
N GLY A 68 -19.17 -1.86 -12.68
CA GLY A 68 -19.48 -0.79 -13.64
C GLY A 68 -18.25 -0.26 -14.40
N ARG A 69 -17.05 -0.82 -14.17
CA ARG A 69 -15.77 -0.29 -14.65
C ARG A 69 -14.85 -1.42 -15.10
N SER A 70 -14.13 -1.22 -16.20
CA SER A 70 -13.04 -2.13 -16.59
C SER A 70 -11.84 -1.90 -15.67
N VAL A 71 -11.86 -2.50 -14.48
CA VAL A 71 -10.79 -2.41 -13.48
C VAL A 71 -9.88 -3.62 -13.61
N ASP A 72 -8.66 -3.42 -14.10
CA ASP A 72 -7.67 -4.50 -14.25
C ASP A 72 -6.95 -4.81 -12.93
N LEU A 73 -6.72 -3.79 -12.10
CA LEU A 73 -5.98 -3.86 -10.83
C LEU A 73 -6.66 -2.98 -9.78
N LEU A 74 -6.77 -3.46 -8.54
CA LEU A 74 -7.13 -2.64 -7.38
C LEU A 74 -5.90 -2.39 -6.52
N LEU A 75 -5.59 -1.12 -6.24
CA LEU A 75 -4.53 -0.74 -5.31
C LEU A 75 -5.13 -0.22 -4.01
N VAL A 76 -4.64 -0.75 -2.90
CA VAL A 76 -5.05 -0.42 -1.55
C VAL A 76 -3.86 0.19 -0.80
N HIS A 77 -4.14 1.20 0.01
CA HIS A 77 -3.16 1.75 0.95
C HIS A 77 -3.89 2.31 2.16
N ALA A 78 -3.49 1.88 3.36
CA ALA A 78 -4.03 2.34 4.64
C ALA A 78 -5.56 2.29 4.75
N TYR A 79 -6.17 1.31 4.08
CA TYR A 79 -7.60 1.05 4.18
C TYR A 79 -7.87 0.27 5.48
N PRO A 80 -8.70 0.76 6.41
CA PRO A 80 -8.78 0.22 7.76
C PRO A 80 -9.61 -1.06 7.87
N TYR A 81 -10.27 -1.50 6.80
CA TYR A 81 -11.17 -2.65 6.80
C TYR A 81 -10.60 -3.78 5.95
N LYS A 82 -10.83 -5.02 6.40
CA LYS A 82 -10.57 -6.20 5.58
C LYS A 82 -11.43 -6.15 4.32
N LEU A 83 -10.80 -6.28 3.16
CA LEU A 83 -11.55 -6.49 1.93
C LEU A 83 -11.97 -7.97 1.86
N PRO A 84 -13.27 -8.27 1.65
CA PRO A 84 -13.71 -9.64 1.42
C PRO A 84 -13.10 -10.20 0.12
N ARG A 85 -12.97 -11.54 0.05
CA ARG A 85 -12.47 -12.25 -1.14
C ARG A 85 -13.17 -11.80 -2.41
N GLU A 86 -14.49 -11.73 -2.38
CA GLU A 86 -15.32 -11.34 -3.52
C GLU A 86 -14.91 -10.00 -4.13
N VAL A 87 -14.36 -9.08 -3.32
CA VAL A 87 -13.87 -7.77 -3.77
C VAL A 87 -12.42 -7.87 -4.22
N PHE A 88 -11.52 -8.41 -3.39
CA PHE A 88 -10.08 -8.37 -3.72
C PHE A 88 -9.69 -9.31 -4.87
N SER A 89 -10.48 -10.37 -5.12
CA SER A 89 -10.26 -11.27 -6.26
C SER A 89 -10.98 -10.83 -7.53
N ARG A 90 -11.64 -9.67 -7.52
CA ARG A 90 -12.46 -9.20 -8.65
C ARG A 90 -11.61 -8.73 -9.84
N PRO A 91 -10.55 -7.92 -9.66
CA PRO A 91 -9.73 -7.48 -10.78
C PRO A 91 -8.86 -8.63 -11.32
N PRO A 92 -8.68 -8.76 -12.64
CA PRO A 92 -7.92 -9.86 -13.26
C PRO A 92 -6.43 -9.85 -12.92
N LEU A 93 -5.82 -8.69 -12.68
CA LEU A 93 -4.44 -8.57 -12.18
C LEU A 93 -4.36 -8.64 -10.65
N GLY A 94 -5.49 -8.87 -9.99
CA GLY A 94 -5.61 -8.99 -8.54
C GLY A 94 -5.75 -7.65 -7.81
N THR A 95 -5.59 -7.72 -6.49
CA THR A 95 -5.56 -6.55 -5.61
C THR A 95 -4.24 -6.51 -4.88
N ILE A 96 -3.62 -5.33 -4.85
CA ILE A 96 -2.34 -5.11 -4.18
C ILE A 96 -2.50 -4.11 -3.04
N ASN A 97 -1.70 -4.25 -2.00
CA ASN A 97 -1.61 -3.31 -0.90
C ASN A 97 -0.19 -2.75 -0.80
N ILE A 98 -0.09 -1.44 -0.51
CA ILE A 98 1.18 -0.77 -0.22
C ILE A 98 1.33 -0.62 1.29
N HIS A 99 2.21 -1.44 1.86
CA HIS A 99 2.42 -1.55 3.31
C HIS A 99 3.73 -0.88 3.74
N PRO A 100 3.74 -0.02 4.79
CA PRO A 100 4.93 0.72 5.21
C PRO A 100 5.87 -0.06 6.14
N SER A 101 6.25 -1.26 5.72
CA SER A 101 7.36 -2.03 6.27
C SER A 101 8.02 -2.91 5.21
N LEU A 102 9.09 -3.61 5.59
CA LEU A 102 9.67 -4.71 4.83
C LEU A 102 9.01 -6.03 5.25
N LEU A 103 7.87 -6.36 4.66
CA LEU A 103 7.17 -7.62 4.91
C LEU A 103 8.10 -8.84 4.69
N PRO A 104 7.94 -9.92 5.48
CA PRO A 104 6.89 -10.16 6.47
C PRO A 104 7.06 -9.43 7.81
N ARG A 105 8.11 -8.62 8.00
CA ARG A 105 8.32 -7.90 9.27
C ARG A 105 7.28 -6.79 9.44
N TYR A 106 6.81 -6.60 10.67
CA TYR A 106 5.91 -5.50 11.04
C TYR A 106 4.59 -5.49 10.24
N ARG A 107 3.94 -6.64 10.07
CA ARG A 107 2.55 -6.70 9.60
C ARG A 107 1.62 -5.95 10.56
N GLY A 108 0.48 -5.48 10.07
CA GLY A 108 -0.55 -4.87 10.89
C GLY A 108 -0.47 -3.33 10.96
N PRO A 109 -1.16 -2.71 11.92
CA PRO A 109 -1.66 -1.35 11.74
C PRO A 109 -0.64 -0.22 12.00
N GLN A 110 0.51 -0.49 12.61
CA GLN A 110 1.45 0.54 13.08
C GLN A 110 2.93 0.23 12.83
N PRO A 111 3.33 -0.22 11.61
CA PRO A 111 4.67 -0.72 11.35
C PRO A 111 5.78 0.29 11.66
N THR A 112 5.59 1.57 11.31
CA THR A 112 6.58 2.63 11.57
C THR A 112 6.85 2.84 13.06
N ARG A 113 5.81 2.70 13.91
CA ARG A 113 5.98 2.82 15.36
C ARG A 113 6.69 1.59 15.92
N GLU A 114 6.32 0.41 15.42
CA GLU A 114 6.92 -0.85 15.87
C GLU A 114 8.41 -0.94 15.51
N VAL A 115 8.80 -0.56 14.28
CA VAL A 115 10.22 -0.58 13.90
C VAL A 115 11.08 0.37 14.74
N LEU A 116 10.54 1.54 15.11
CA LEU A 116 11.22 2.49 15.99
C LEU A 116 11.30 1.96 17.43
N ALA A 117 10.21 1.39 17.94
CA ALA A 117 10.17 0.81 19.28
C ALA A 117 11.16 -0.36 19.44
N ASP A 118 11.36 -1.15 18.38
CA ASP A 118 12.34 -2.24 18.34
C ASP A 118 13.79 -1.77 18.11
N GLY A 119 14.01 -0.46 17.90
CA GLY A 119 15.34 0.08 17.58
C GLY A 119 15.88 -0.37 16.22
N GLY A 120 14.99 -0.72 15.28
CA GLY A 120 15.31 -1.17 13.94
C GLY A 120 16.21 -0.20 13.18
N LYS A 121 17.06 -0.75 12.30
CA LYS A 121 18.05 0.04 11.51
C LYS A 121 17.63 0.25 10.06
N GLU A 122 16.59 -0.46 9.64
CA GLU A 122 16.00 -0.36 8.32
C GLU A 122 14.49 -0.59 8.40
N THR A 123 13.77 0.03 7.48
CA THR A 123 12.38 -0.26 7.16
C THR A 123 12.18 -0.04 5.66
N GLY A 124 10.94 0.04 5.19
CA GLY A 124 10.68 0.24 3.77
C GLY A 124 9.20 0.30 3.44
N LEU A 125 8.94 0.26 2.14
CA LEU A 125 7.62 0.02 1.58
C LEU A 125 7.60 -1.34 0.92
N THR A 126 6.51 -2.07 1.07
CA THR A 126 6.23 -3.30 0.34
C THR A 126 4.98 -3.12 -0.51
N ALA A 127 5.07 -3.42 -1.80
CA ALA A 127 3.91 -3.74 -2.62
C ALA A 127 3.71 -5.26 -2.58
N HIS A 128 2.54 -5.71 -2.14
CA HIS A 128 2.21 -7.14 -2.06
C HIS A 128 0.78 -7.40 -2.51
N PHE A 129 0.48 -8.62 -2.94
CA PHE A 129 -0.88 -9.04 -3.19
C PHE A 129 -1.68 -9.14 -1.88
N MET A 130 -2.95 -8.79 -1.93
CA MET A 130 -3.88 -9.09 -0.85
C MET A 130 -4.36 -10.53 -0.95
N ASP A 131 -4.45 -11.21 0.18
CA ASP A 131 -5.01 -12.54 0.34
C ASP A 131 -6.07 -12.55 1.47
N GLU A 132 -6.40 -13.71 2.01
CA GLU A 132 -7.41 -13.86 3.04
C GLU A 132 -6.99 -13.30 4.39
N ASP A 133 -5.72 -13.01 4.61
CA ASP A 133 -5.20 -12.53 5.89
C ASP A 133 -4.58 -11.13 5.74
N TYR A 134 -4.19 -10.50 6.87
CA TYR A 134 -3.65 -9.14 6.83
C TYR A 134 -2.15 -9.18 6.53
N ASP A 135 -1.76 -8.47 5.46
CA ASP A 135 -0.36 -8.23 5.07
C ASP A 135 0.46 -9.50 4.82
N THR A 136 -0.21 -10.60 4.42
CA THR A 136 0.35 -11.95 4.26
C THR A 136 0.65 -12.35 2.82
N GLY A 137 -0.09 -11.79 1.85
CA GLY A 137 0.02 -12.21 0.45
C GLY A 137 1.37 -11.91 -0.18
N ASP A 138 1.65 -12.57 -1.30
CA ASP A 138 2.97 -12.60 -1.91
C ASP A 138 3.50 -11.21 -2.29
N ILE A 139 4.80 -11.00 -2.08
CA ILE A 139 5.48 -9.74 -2.30
C ILE A 139 5.72 -9.53 -3.79
N ILE A 140 5.38 -8.35 -4.28
CA ILE A 140 5.66 -7.93 -5.65
C ILE A 140 7.03 -7.26 -5.71
N HIS A 141 7.21 -6.23 -4.87
CA HIS A 141 8.44 -5.45 -4.80
C HIS A 141 8.58 -4.75 -3.45
N GLN A 142 9.81 -4.41 -3.07
CA GLN A 142 10.13 -3.70 -1.84
C GLN A 142 11.18 -2.62 -2.08
N GLU A 143 10.97 -1.47 -1.44
CA GLU A 143 11.96 -0.39 -1.36
C GLU A 143 12.41 -0.22 0.09
N ARG A 144 13.73 -0.13 0.30
CA ARG A 144 14.35 -0.05 1.63
C ARG A 144 14.77 1.37 1.96
N ILE A 145 14.63 1.76 3.22
CA ILE A 145 15.17 3.00 3.76
C ILE A 145 15.89 2.75 5.09
N PRO A 146 16.95 3.52 5.41
CA PRO A 146 17.57 3.47 6.71
C PRO A 146 16.67 4.07 7.79
N VAL A 147 16.81 3.56 9.01
CA VAL A 147 16.23 4.11 10.24
C VAL A 147 17.36 4.47 11.19
N PHE A 148 17.39 5.72 11.62
CA PHE A 148 18.41 6.28 12.50
C PHE A 148 17.93 6.36 13.94
N ALA A 149 18.87 6.40 14.89
CA ALA A 149 18.56 6.42 16.32
C ALA A 149 17.74 7.65 16.77
N ALA A 150 17.83 8.76 16.04
CA ALA A 150 17.11 10.01 16.33
C ALA A 150 15.84 10.19 15.47
N ASP A 151 15.48 9.20 14.64
CA ASP A 151 14.29 9.30 13.79
C ASP A 151 13.03 9.29 14.65
N THR A 152 12.09 10.16 14.28
CA THR A 152 10.69 10.13 14.74
C THR A 152 9.82 9.43 13.69
N VAL A 153 8.57 9.09 14.06
CA VAL A 153 7.58 8.51 13.14
C VAL A 153 7.40 9.40 11.90
N GLU A 154 7.30 10.72 12.11
CA GLU A 154 7.20 11.74 11.06
C GLU A 154 8.39 11.65 10.10
N SER A 155 9.61 11.66 10.63
CA SER A 155 10.83 11.64 9.81
C SER A 155 10.97 10.35 8.98
N VAL A 156 10.55 9.20 9.53
CA VAL A 156 10.52 7.94 8.78
C VAL A 156 9.46 7.99 7.69
N ILE A 157 8.27 8.51 7.97
CA ILE A 157 7.20 8.65 6.96
C ILE A 157 7.65 9.57 5.82
N GLU A 158 8.26 10.72 6.12
CA GLU A 158 8.81 11.61 5.08
C GLU A 158 9.86 10.90 4.23
N ARG A 159 10.69 10.06 4.83
CA ARG A 159 11.66 9.24 4.07
C ARG A 159 10.99 8.12 3.27
N LEU A 160 9.91 7.52 3.76
CA LEU A 160 9.15 6.52 3.00
C LEU A 160 8.50 7.13 1.75
N LYS A 161 8.01 8.38 1.84
CA LYS A 161 7.46 9.10 0.68
C LYS A 161 8.44 9.20 -0.48
N THR A 162 9.73 9.41 -0.19
CA THR A 162 10.73 9.61 -1.26
C THR A 162 10.97 8.37 -2.11
N VAL A 163 10.67 7.17 -1.59
CA VAL A 163 10.82 5.90 -2.33
C VAL A 163 9.53 5.43 -3.00
N VAL A 164 8.39 6.10 -2.79
CA VAL A 164 7.11 5.74 -3.41
C VAL A 164 7.19 5.69 -4.95
N PRO A 165 7.77 6.68 -5.66
CA PRO A 165 7.82 6.63 -7.12
C PRO A 165 8.55 5.39 -7.66
N ALA A 166 9.70 5.05 -7.06
CA ALA A 166 10.48 3.88 -7.43
C ALA A 166 9.70 2.58 -7.16
N LEU A 167 9.09 2.47 -5.98
CA LEU A 167 8.24 1.34 -5.62
C LEU A 167 7.13 1.12 -6.67
N MET A 168 6.40 2.19 -7.01
CA MET A 168 5.26 2.11 -7.93
C MET A 168 5.70 1.76 -9.35
N GLN A 169 6.78 2.38 -9.85
CA GLN A 169 7.30 2.10 -11.19
C GLN A 169 7.69 0.63 -11.37
N GLU A 170 8.40 0.08 -10.38
CA GLU A 170 8.85 -1.31 -10.41
C GLU A 170 7.69 -2.29 -10.20
N THR A 171 6.74 -1.96 -9.31
CA THR A 171 5.51 -2.76 -9.10
C THR A 171 4.73 -2.88 -10.40
N VAL A 172 4.50 -1.78 -11.12
CA VAL A 172 3.79 -1.80 -12.42
C VAL A 172 4.58 -2.60 -13.45
N SER A 173 5.91 -2.44 -13.52
CA SER A 173 6.75 -3.19 -14.45
C SER A 173 6.66 -4.70 -14.23
N ARG A 174 6.64 -5.14 -12.96
CA ARG A 174 6.49 -6.55 -12.58
C ARG A 174 5.12 -7.11 -12.92
N LEU A 175 4.05 -6.38 -12.59
CA LEU A 175 2.68 -6.80 -12.90
C LEU A 175 2.43 -6.94 -14.41
N LEU A 176 3.16 -6.21 -15.24
CA LEU A 176 3.05 -6.28 -16.70
C LEU A 176 4.01 -7.29 -17.34
N ASP A 177 5.00 -7.83 -16.62
CA ASP A 177 5.89 -8.87 -17.14
C ASP A 177 5.24 -10.25 -16.97
N PRO A 178 4.88 -10.96 -18.04
CA PRO A 178 4.24 -12.28 -17.95
C PRO A 178 5.14 -13.37 -17.33
N ARG A 179 6.43 -13.10 -17.13
CA ARG A 179 7.39 -14.01 -16.49
C ARG A 179 7.59 -13.69 -15.00
N PHE A 180 7.01 -12.60 -14.52
CA PHE A 180 7.11 -12.23 -13.12
C PHE A 180 6.41 -13.26 -12.24
N ASN A 181 7.10 -13.71 -11.20
CA ASN A 181 6.54 -14.51 -10.14
C ASN A 181 6.73 -13.76 -8.82
N PRO A 182 5.66 -13.55 -8.04
CA PRO A 182 5.78 -12.87 -6.76
C PRO A 182 6.52 -13.75 -5.75
N LEU A 183 7.14 -13.10 -4.77
CA LEU A 183 7.90 -13.77 -3.73
C LEU A 183 6.97 -14.15 -2.57
N PRO A 184 6.78 -15.45 -2.27
CA PRO A 184 5.99 -15.86 -1.12
C PRO A 184 6.64 -15.38 0.17
N GLN A 185 5.83 -14.88 1.10
CA GLN A 185 6.35 -14.34 2.38
C GLN A 185 6.87 -15.44 3.34
N GLY A 186 6.54 -16.71 3.12
CA GLY A 186 6.80 -17.80 4.07
C GLY A 186 5.93 -17.72 5.35
N GLY A 187 5.72 -18.86 6.02
CA GLY A 187 4.94 -18.93 7.27
C GLY A 187 5.50 -18.09 8.42
N MET A 188 4.67 -17.84 9.45
CA MET A 188 4.82 -16.76 10.47
C MET A 188 6.25 -16.38 10.90
N LEU A 189 6.59 -15.09 10.70
CA LEU A 189 7.39 -14.31 11.65
C LEU A 189 6.66 -13.00 11.96
N SER A 190 5.97 -12.97 13.11
CA SER A 190 5.13 -11.86 13.58
C SER A 190 5.80 -10.93 14.59
N LYS A 191 7.14 -10.82 14.53
CA LYS A 191 8.02 -9.84 15.19
C LYS A 191 9.46 -10.18 14.80
N ALA A 192 10.39 -9.24 14.94
CA ALA A 192 11.80 -9.39 14.55
C ALA A 192 12.39 -10.73 15.03
N GLY A 193 12.35 -11.74 14.16
CA GLY A 193 13.18 -12.92 14.26
C GLY A 193 14.59 -12.49 13.88
N VAL A 194 15.52 -12.81 14.78
CA VAL A 194 16.96 -12.61 14.63
C VAL A 194 17.39 -12.97 13.20
N SER A 195 18.19 -12.09 12.61
CA SER A 195 18.98 -12.37 11.42
C SER A 195 19.81 -13.64 11.67
N GLU A 196 19.38 -14.77 11.14
CA GLU A 196 20.31 -15.81 10.73
C GLU A 196 20.56 -15.64 9.24
N GLN A 197 21.74 -15.12 8.94
CA GLN A 197 22.43 -15.45 7.71
C GLN A 197 22.44 -16.98 7.58
N THR A 198 21.87 -17.54 6.51
CA THR A 198 22.33 -18.81 5.91
C THR A 198 21.94 -18.83 4.43
N ILE A 199 22.92 -18.45 3.61
CA ILE A 199 23.35 -18.98 2.31
C ILE A 199 22.43 -20.06 1.68
N LEU A 200 21.86 -19.77 0.51
CA LEU A 200 22.26 -20.30 -0.82
C LEU A 200 21.73 -19.39 -1.94
#